data_AF-A0A1Q3LXQ7-F1
#
_entry.id   AF-A0A1Q3LXQ7-F1
#
_cell.length_a   1.000
_cell.length_b   1.000
_cell.length_c   1.000
_cell.angle_alpha   90.00
_cell.angle_beta   90.00
_cell.angle_gamma   90.00
#
_symmetry.space_group_name_H-M   'P 1'
#
loop_
_entity.id
_entity.type
_entity.pdbx_description
1 polymer ?
#
loop_
_entity_poly.entity_id
_entity_poly.type
_entity_poly.pdbx_seq_one_letter_code
_entity_poly.pdbx_strand_id
1 'polypeptide(L)'
;MTAISKNAEKPAVAQAQEQNTTMTVVKPANQTAEAKQPTIEEIKQRATIINLLQGKHTQLTEKLNSLEKFDIEHDRENVTAQLEDASGRSFTSSSPKTIKLVLDSWKSDFKEAIAETEQKLKEAFNW
;
A
#
# COMPACT_ATOMS: atom_id res chain seq x y z
N MET A 1 -58.81 -17.79 -68.50
CA MET A 1 -58.28 -17.07 -67.32
C MET A 1 -57.02 -16.32 -67.75
N THR A 2 -57.03 -14.99 -67.63
CA THR A 2 -55.94 -14.06 -67.27
C THR A 2 -54.50 -14.46 -67.70
N ALA A 3 -53.82 -13.93 -68.72
CA ALA A 3 -53.36 -12.56 -69.09
C ALA A 3 -51.82 -12.35 -68.82
N ILE A 4 -51.16 -11.70 -69.82
CA ILE A 4 -49.98 -10.78 -69.83
C ILE A 4 -48.54 -11.38 -69.59
N SER A 5 -47.66 -11.52 -70.60
CA SER A 5 -46.69 -10.56 -71.24
C SER A 5 -45.51 -10.12 -70.34
N LYS A 6 -44.26 -10.55 -70.62
CA LYS A 6 -43.17 -9.89 -71.39
C LYS A 6 -42.31 -8.84 -70.64
N ASN A 7 -41.03 -9.19 -70.51
CA ASN A 7 -39.81 -8.47 -70.96
C ASN A 7 -39.22 -7.24 -70.21
N ALA A 8 -37.87 -7.20 -70.22
CA ALA A 8 -36.92 -6.06 -70.07
C ALA A 8 -36.85 -5.37 -68.68
N GLU A 9 -35.74 -4.78 -68.17
CA GLU A 9 -34.70 -3.94 -68.79
C GLU A 9 -33.57 -3.63 -67.75
N LYS A 10 -32.35 -3.32 -68.20
CA LYS A 10 -31.26 -2.59 -67.46
C LYS A 10 -31.62 -1.07 -67.43
N PRO A 11 -30.80 -0.05 -67.03
CA PRO A 11 -29.59 0.14 -66.20
C PRO A 11 -29.69 1.37 -65.22
N ALA A 12 -28.62 1.79 -64.52
CA ALA A 12 -28.40 3.22 -64.13
C ALA A 12 -26.99 3.47 -63.52
N VAL A 13 -26.48 4.69 -63.73
CA VAL A 13 -25.10 5.21 -63.57
C VAL A 13 -25.16 6.54 -62.77
N ALA A 14 -23.99 7.03 -62.28
CA ALA A 14 -23.65 8.43 -61.89
C ALA A 14 -24.09 8.93 -60.49
N GLN A 15 -23.40 9.82 -59.75
CA GLN A 15 -22.16 10.64 -59.82
C GLN A 15 -22.02 11.40 -58.47
N ALA A 16 -20.80 11.80 -58.04
CA ALA A 16 -20.42 13.08 -57.35
C ALA A 16 -19.05 12.95 -56.62
N GLN A 17 -17.94 13.47 -57.20
CA GLN A 17 -17.21 14.72 -56.87
C GLN A 17 -16.12 14.58 -55.76
N GLU A 18 -14.83 14.63 -56.13
CA GLU A 18 -13.87 15.77 -56.08
C GLU A 18 -13.00 15.74 -54.80
N GLN A 19 -11.74 15.30 -54.91
CA GLN A 19 -10.51 16.13 -54.88
C GLN A 19 -10.39 17.07 -53.65
N ASN A 20 -9.43 16.84 -52.75
CA ASN A 20 -8.11 17.50 -52.75
C ASN A 20 -7.33 17.31 -51.43
N THR A 21 -6.01 17.35 -51.56
CA THR A 21 -4.90 17.30 -50.59
C THR A 21 -5.10 17.91 -49.19
N THR A 22 -4.49 17.29 -48.17
CA THR A 22 -3.43 17.92 -47.35
C THR A 22 -2.70 16.91 -46.46
N MET A 23 -1.37 16.96 -46.51
CA MET A 23 -0.46 16.29 -45.58
C MET A 23 -0.64 16.88 -44.17
N THR A 24 -0.90 16.03 -43.18
CA THR A 24 -0.76 16.43 -41.77
C THR A 24 0.44 15.70 -41.16
N VAL A 25 1.42 16.54 -40.86
CA VAL A 25 2.65 16.33 -40.11
C VAL A 25 2.49 15.37 -38.94
N VAL A 26 3.40 14.39 -38.88
CA VAL A 26 3.63 13.53 -37.71
C VAL A 26 4.14 14.40 -36.58
N LYS A 27 3.26 14.80 -35.66
CA LYS A 27 3.66 15.30 -34.35
C LYS A 27 3.70 14.09 -33.41
N PRO A 28 4.86 13.65 -32.91
CA PRO A 28 4.87 12.76 -31.76
C PRO A 28 4.28 13.57 -30.61
N ALA A 29 3.02 13.26 -30.26
CA ALA A 29 2.42 13.74 -29.03
C ALA A 29 3.31 13.22 -27.91
N ASN A 30 4.03 14.16 -27.30
CA ASN A 30 4.73 13.98 -26.05
C ASN A 30 3.69 13.38 -25.08
N GLN A 31 3.81 12.09 -24.78
CA GLN A 31 3.01 11.43 -23.77
C GLN A 31 3.49 11.96 -22.42
N THR A 32 3.07 13.17 -22.05
CA THR A 32 2.94 13.51 -20.64
C THR A 32 1.91 12.54 -20.09
N ALA A 33 2.39 11.48 -19.44
CA ALA A 33 1.58 10.61 -18.61
C ALA A 33 0.87 11.50 -17.58
N GLU A 34 -0.39 11.84 -17.84
CA GLU A 34 -1.25 12.45 -16.83
C GLU A 34 -1.34 11.44 -15.68
N ALA A 35 -0.80 11.81 -14.52
CA ALA A 35 -0.97 11.04 -13.29
C ALA A 35 -2.47 10.92 -13.03
N LYS A 36 -3.02 9.73 -13.28
CA LYS A 36 -4.45 9.44 -13.17
C LYS A 36 -4.91 9.72 -11.75
N GLN A 37 -5.69 10.82 -11.56
CA GLN A 37 -6.23 11.22 -10.26
C GLN A 37 -6.93 10.03 -9.56
N PRO A 38 -6.71 9.84 -8.25
CA PRO A 38 -7.26 8.69 -7.56
C PRO A 38 -8.77 8.87 -7.42
N THR A 39 -9.49 7.77 -7.50
CA THR A 39 -10.91 7.74 -7.20
C THR A 39 -11.15 7.99 -5.72
N ILE A 40 -12.36 8.46 -5.36
CA ILE A 40 -12.75 8.66 -3.97
C ILE A 40 -12.65 7.37 -3.14
N GLU A 41 -12.89 6.21 -3.76
CA GLU A 41 -12.79 4.92 -3.08
C GLU A 41 -11.34 4.57 -2.75
N GLU A 42 -10.40 4.80 -3.68
CA GLU A 42 -8.97 4.61 -3.44
C GLU A 42 -8.46 5.55 -2.34
N ILE A 43 -8.95 6.80 -2.31
CA ILE A 43 -8.63 7.76 -1.22
C ILE A 43 -9.11 7.24 0.13
N LYS A 44 -10.35 6.73 0.22
CA LYS A 44 -10.90 6.16 1.46
C LYS A 44 -10.12 4.95 1.94
N GLN A 45 -9.84 4.01 1.04
CA GLN A 45 -9.05 2.82 1.36
C GLN A 45 -7.67 3.19 1.90
N ARG A 46 -7.01 4.17 1.27
CA ARG A 46 -5.70 4.67 1.71
C ARG A 46 -5.77 5.33 3.09
N ALA A 47 -6.79 6.16 3.34
CA ALA A 47 -7.01 6.76 4.65
C ALA A 47 -7.21 5.69 5.75
N THR A 48 -7.93 4.60 5.45
CA THR A 48 -8.09 3.47 6.37
C THR A 48 -6.75 2.78 6.65
N ILE A 49 -5.94 2.52 5.63
CA ILE A 49 -4.60 1.90 5.78
C ILE A 49 -3.70 2.79 6.63
N ILE A 50 -3.64 4.10 6.34
CA ILE A 50 -2.84 5.06 7.10
C ILE A 50 -3.28 5.07 8.57
N ASN A 51 -4.58 5.14 8.85
CA ASN A 51 -5.09 5.15 10.21
C ASN A 51 -4.71 3.87 10.98
N LEU A 52 -4.78 2.71 10.33
CA LEU A 52 -4.36 1.44 10.94
C LEU A 52 -2.86 1.42 11.26
N LEU A 53 -2.03 1.88 10.31
CA LEU A 53 -0.58 1.94 10.48
C LEU A 53 -0.19 2.96 11.56
N GLN A 54 -0.89 4.09 11.67
CA GLN A 54 -0.73 5.06 12.76
C GLN A 54 -1.03 4.41 14.12
N GLY A 55 -2.16 3.70 14.23
CA GLY A 55 -2.49 2.98 15.46
C GLY A 55 -1.42 1.96 15.85
N LYS A 56 -0.89 1.20 14.87
CA LYS A 56 0.22 0.26 15.10
C LYS A 56 1.50 0.97 15.55
N HIS A 57 1.86 2.07 14.91
CA HIS A 57 3.05 2.87 15.24
C HIS A 57 2.99 3.39 16.68
N THR A 58 1.85 3.98 17.07
CA THR A 58 1.64 4.46 18.43
C THR A 58 1.80 3.33 19.45
N GLN A 59 1.16 2.18 19.23
CA GLN A 59 1.25 1.05 20.15
C GLN A 59 2.69 0.50 20.30
N LEU A 60 3.43 0.40 19.20
CA LEU A 60 4.82 -0.05 19.25
C LEU A 60 5.71 0.96 19.98
N THR A 61 5.50 2.25 19.73
CA THR A 61 6.24 3.33 20.37
C THR A 61 5.95 3.38 21.88
N GLU A 62 4.70 3.22 22.29
CA GLU A 62 4.32 3.14 23.71
C GLU A 62 4.98 1.95 24.43
N LYS A 63 5.03 0.78 23.78
CA LYS A 63 5.72 -0.40 24.31
C LYS A 63 7.22 -0.18 24.45
N LEU A 64 7.86 0.41 23.44
CA LEU A 64 9.28 0.76 23.50
C LEU A 64 9.56 1.75 24.64
N ASN A 65 8.76 2.80 24.77
CA ASN A 65 8.89 3.78 25.85
C ASN A 65 8.69 3.15 27.23
N SER A 66 7.74 2.23 27.37
CA SER A 66 7.53 1.48 28.61
C SER A 66 8.75 0.61 28.95
N LEU A 67 9.35 -0.04 27.96
CA LEU A 67 10.54 -0.87 28.12
C LEU A 67 11.77 -0.04 28.49
N GLU A 68 11.94 1.13 27.88
CA GLU A 68 13.03 2.05 28.20
C GLU A 68 12.90 2.65 29.60
N LYS A 69 11.68 3.02 30.02
CA LYS A 69 11.42 3.43 31.41
C LYS A 69 11.76 2.33 32.40
N PHE A 70 11.36 1.09 32.10
CA PHE A 70 11.68 -0.06 32.95
C PHE A 70 13.19 -0.26 33.13
N ASP A 71 14.00 -0.13 32.07
CA ASP A 71 15.47 -0.24 32.17
C ASP A 71 16.12 0.95 32.89
N ILE A 72 15.48 2.12 32.95
CA ILE A 72 15.98 3.30 33.69
C ILE A 72 15.61 3.23 35.18
N GLU A 73 14.38 2.83 35.50
CA GLU A 73 13.82 2.87 36.87
C GLU A 73 14.34 1.72 37.75
N HIS A 74 14.79 0.63 37.14
CA HIS A 74 15.31 -0.53 37.84
C HIS A 74 16.80 -0.38 38.15
N ASP A 75 17.14 -0.20 39.43
CA ASP A 75 18.50 -0.43 39.92
C ASP A 75 18.79 -1.92 39.81
N ARG A 76 19.79 -2.29 38.97
CA ARG A 76 19.86 -3.57 38.23
C ARG A 76 19.86 -4.87 39.05
N GLU A 77 19.78 -4.75 40.36
CA GLU A 77 19.96 -5.77 41.39
C GLU A 77 18.66 -6.46 41.83
N ASN A 78 17.48 -5.84 41.62
CA ASN A 78 16.20 -6.37 42.12
C ASN A 78 15.19 -6.82 41.04
N VAL A 79 15.58 -7.00 39.78
CA VAL A 79 14.67 -7.50 38.73
C VAL A 79 14.82 -8.99 38.57
N THR A 80 13.67 -9.60 38.33
CA THR A 80 13.55 -10.95 37.87
C THR A 80 12.79 -10.91 36.55
N ALA A 81 13.35 -11.53 35.52
CA ALA A 81 12.65 -11.80 34.27
C ALA A 81 11.92 -13.14 34.39
N GLN A 82 10.63 -13.16 34.07
CA GLN A 82 9.83 -14.37 33.96
C GLN A 82 9.30 -14.47 32.52
N LEU A 83 9.57 -15.60 31.87
CA LEU A 83 8.99 -15.97 30.58
C LEU A 83 7.96 -17.05 30.84
N GLU A 84 6.72 -16.86 30.41
CA GLU A 84 5.66 -17.85 30.51
C GLU A 84 5.20 -18.24 29.10
N ASP A 85 5.09 -19.54 28.84
CA ASP A 85 4.53 -20.05 27.59
C ASP A 85 3.00 -20.17 27.66
N ALA A 86 2.35 -20.31 26.51
CA ALA A 86 0.89 -20.48 26.43
C ALA A 86 0.37 -21.78 27.09
N SER A 87 1.28 -22.69 27.47
CA SER A 87 0.97 -23.94 28.19
C SER A 87 1.13 -23.78 29.71
N GLY A 88 1.41 -22.58 30.20
CA GLY A 88 1.60 -22.27 31.62
C GLY A 88 2.97 -22.66 32.18
N ARG A 89 3.95 -23.02 31.34
CA ARG A 89 5.32 -23.26 31.80
C ARG A 89 6.02 -21.93 31.93
N SER A 90 6.64 -21.69 33.08
CA SER A 90 7.42 -20.47 33.30
C SER A 90 8.90 -20.75 33.52
N PHE A 91 9.72 -19.83 33.01
CA PHE A 91 11.15 -19.76 33.20
C PHE A 91 11.48 -18.43 33.87
N THR A 92 12.21 -18.49 34.99
CA THR A 92 12.50 -17.31 35.81
C THR A 92 14.00 -17.12 35.94
N SER A 93 14.50 -15.90 35.74
CA SER A 93 15.90 -15.54 35.88
C SER A 93 16.09 -14.20 36.57
N SER A 94 16.94 -14.16 37.59
CA SER A 94 17.37 -12.93 38.29
C SER A 94 18.76 -12.46 37.84
N SER A 95 19.34 -13.07 36.80
CA SER A 95 20.68 -12.71 36.32
C SER A 95 20.63 -11.37 35.57
N PRO A 96 21.34 -10.32 36.05
CA PRO A 96 21.31 -9.01 35.40
C PRO A 96 21.81 -9.05 33.95
N LYS A 97 22.77 -9.95 33.65
CA LYS A 97 23.28 -10.15 32.29
C LYS A 97 22.21 -10.70 31.36
N THR A 98 21.45 -11.71 31.81
CA THR A 98 20.38 -12.33 31.03
C THR A 98 19.24 -11.34 30.81
N ILE A 99 18.83 -10.64 31.87
CA ILE A 99 17.78 -9.61 31.80
C ILE A 99 18.17 -8.53 30.78
N LYS A 100 19.40 -8.02 30.85
CA LYS A 100 19.89 -7.02 29.88
C LYS A 100 19.82 -7.53 28.43
N LEU A 101 20.26 -8.76 28.17
CA LEU A 101 20.20 -9.32 26.81
C LEU A 101 18.77 -9.41 26.27
N VAL A 102 17.82 -9.81 27.12
CA VAL A 102 16.39 -9.88 26.74
C VAL A 102 15.84 -8.48 26.46
N LEU A 103 16.12 -7.51 27.33
CA LEU A 103 15.69 -6.13 27.14
C LEU A 103 16.27 -5.52 25.86
N ASP A 104 17.57 -5.74 25.60
CA ASP A 104 18.24 -5.25 24.40
C ASP A 104 17.67 -5.90 23.13
N SER A 105 17.35 -7.20 23.17
CA SER A 105 16.66 -7.90 22.08
C SER A 105 15.30 -7.28 21.80
N TRP A 106 14.45 -7.13 22.82
CA TRP A 106 13.12 -6.54 22.63
C TRP A 106 13.17 -5.09 22.15
N LYS A 107 14.13 -4.29 22.63
CA LYS A 107 14.35 -2.92 22.12
C LYS A 107 14.69 -2.94 20.63
N SER A 108 15.53 -3.88 20.19
CA SER A 108 15.86 -4.03 18.78
C SER A 108 14.62 -4.39 17.95
N ASP A 109 13.87 -5.40 18.39
CA ASP A 109 12.66 -5.88 17.69
C ASP A 109 11.61 -4.76 17.57
N PHE A 110 11.39 -3.98 18.63
CA PHE A 110 10.47 -2.85 18.58
C PHE A 110 10.94 -1.76 17.64
N LYS A 111 12.24 -1.41 17.64
CA LYS A 111 12.80 -0.41 16.73
C LYS A 111 12.67 -0.83 15.27
N GLU A 112 12.92 -2.10 14.96
CA GLU A 112 12.74 -2.66 13.62
C GLU A 112 11.27 -2.62 13.20
N ALA A 113 10.35 -3.10 14.05
CA ALA A 113 8.92 -3.08 13.76
C ALA A 113 8.35 -1.66 13.58
N ILE A 114 8.87 -0.68 14.32
CA ILE A 114 8.54 0.75 14.15
C ILE A 114 9.05 1.23 12.79
N ALA A 115 10.32 1.00 12.46
CA ALA A 115 10.91 1.41 11.20
C ALA A 115 10.17 0.83 9.99
N GLU A 116 9.79 -0.45 10.04
CA GLU A 116 8.95 -1.08 9.01
C GLU A 116 7.58 -0.41 8.88
N THR A 117 6.96 -0.06 10.02
CA THR A 117 5.65 0.59 10.03
C THR A 117 5.72 2.00 9.48
N GLU A 118 6.79 2.74 9.78
CA GLU A 118 7.07 4.06 9.19
C GLU A 118 7.34 3.99 7.70
N GLN A 119 8.06 2.97 7.24
CA GLN A 119 8.29 2.73 5.81
C GLN A 119 6.96 2.47 5.08
N LYS A 120 6.11 1.61 5.64
CA LYS A 120 4.75 1.36 5.11
C LYS A 120 3.87 2.61 5.12
N LEU A 121 4.00 3.48 6.14
CA LEU A 121 3.32 4.77 6.18
C LEU A 121 3.78 5.70 5.05
N LYS A 122 5.09 5.76 4.78
CA LYS A 122 5.65 6.57 3.69
C LYS A 122 5.18 6.07 2.32
N GLU A 123 5.18 4.77 2.10
CA GLU A 123 4.64 4.14 0.88
C GLU A 123 3.12 4.37 0.74
N ALA A 124 2.39 4.29 1.85
CA ALA A 124 0.98 4.61 1.89
C ALA A 124 0.68 6.12 1.77
N PHE A 125 1.68 7.00 1.81
CA PHE A 125 1.50 8.45 1.65
C PHE A 125 2.00 8.96 0.29
N ASN A 126 3.18 8.52 -0.13
CA ASN A 126 3.78 8.89 -1.41
C ASN A 126 3.05 8.16 -2.54
N TRP A 127 2.32 8.94 -3.33
CA TRP A 127 1.68 8.51 -4.56
C TRP A 127 2.60 8.84 -5.74
#